data_AF-A0A2U1VCQ0-F1
#
_entry.id   AF-A0A2U1VCQ0-F1
#
_cell.length_a   1.000
_cell.length_b   1.000
_cell.length_c   1.000
_cell.angle_alpha   90.00
_cell.angle_beta   90.00
_cell.angle_gamma   90.00
#
_symmetry.space_group_name_H-M   'P 1'
#
loop_
_entity.id
_entity.type
_entity.pdbx_description
1 polymer ?
#
loop_
_entity_poly.entity_id
_entity_poly.type
_entity_poly.pdbx_seq_one_letter_code
_entity_poly.pdbx_strand_id
1 'polypeptide(L)'
;MPIVVIDQNRRRIEALRERGVPAVYGDATTPGVLEAAGTRWARLIVVATPEGYQTRRVLDLARQINPGIDTAVRTHSEAEVAHLERQGVGVAIMGERELAFGLMDYALRSLGTADDRTRRVVQGVRVAGEGGVYERRHGEPSRGAPELRQHRGEAPPPD
;
A
#
# COMPACT_ATOMS: atom_id res chain seq x y z
N MET A 1 10.04 -12.22 6.18
CA MET A 1 10.50 -10.86 5.86
C MET A 1 10.51 -10.03 7.14
N PRO A 2 11.58 -9.30 7.46
CA PRO A 2 11.62 -8.42 8.63
C PRO A 2 10.67 -7.23 8.41
N ILE A 3 9.98 -6.80 9.47
CA ILE A 3 9.09 -5.63 9.47
C ILE A 3 9.37 -4.76 10.70
N VAL A 4 9.12 -3.46 10.57
CA VAL A 4 9.08 -2.51 11.68
C VAL A 4 7.74 -1.78 11.62
N VAL A 5 7.03 -1.72 12.74
CA VAL A 5 5.72 -1.06 12.83
C VAL A 5 5.87 0.31 13.48
N ILE A 6 5.23 1.33 12.92
CA ILE A 6 5.11 2.66 13.53
C ILE A 6 3.64 2.86 13.91
N ASP A 7 3.37 3.26 15.15
CA ASP A 7 2.01 3.54 15.60
C ASP A 7 2.02 4.56 16.75
N GLN A 8 0.97 5.38 16.83
CA GLN A 8 0.78 6.38 17.88
C GLN A 8 0.09 5.79 19.13
N ASN A 9 -0.38 4.54 19.07
CA ASN A 9 -0.98 3.83 20.18
C ASN A 9 0.08 3.08 20.97
N ARG A 10 0.44 3.62 22.14
CA ARG A 10 1.45 3.05 23.03
C ARG A 10 1.15 1.60 23.42
N ARG A 11 -0.11 1.28 23.75
CA ARG A 11 -0.51 -0.09 24.13
C ARG A 11 -0.29 -1.08 22.98
N ARG A 12 -0.57 -0.66 21.74
CA ARG A 12 -0.31 -1.49 20.56
C ARG A 12 1.18 -1.76 20.37
N ILE A 13 2.01 -0.73 20.54
CA ILE A 13 3.48 -0.85 20.43
C ILE A 13 4.05 -1.80 21.49
N GLU A 14 3.61 -1.65 22.74
CA GLU A 14 4.02 -2.54 23.84
C GLU A 14 3.66 -4.00 23.53
N ALA A 15 2.41 -4.26 23.13
CA ALA A 15 1.96 -5.60 22.74
C ALA A 15 2.73 -6.19 21.52
N LEU A 16 3.13 -5.35 20.56
CA LEU A 16 3.95 -5.79 19.42
C LEU A 16 5.36 -6.19 19.87
N ARG A 17 5.97 -5.39 20.75
CA ARG A 17 7.31 -5.65 21.28
C ARG A 17 7.36 -6.91 22.15
N GLU A 18 6.34 -7.14 22.97
CA GLU A 18 6.18 -8.39 23.74
C GLU A 18 6.14 -9.63 22.85
N ARG A 19 5.59 -9.48 21.63
CA ARG A 19 5.54 -10.54 20.61
C ARG A 19 6.81 -10.62 19.75
N GLY A 20 7.85 -9.86 20.09
CA GLY A 20 9.11 -9.81 19.34
C GLY A 20 9.03 -9.07 18.00
N VAL A 21 7.97 -8.30 17.75
CA VAL A 21 7.85 -7.48 16.54
C VAL A 21 8.51 -6.11 16.78
N PRO A 22 9.53 -5.72 16.01
CA PRO A 22 10.13 -4.39 16.11
C PRO A 22 9.08 -3.30 15.87
N ALA A 23 9.00 -2.35 16.80
CA ALA A 23 7.99 -1.30 16.72
C ALA A 23 8.49 0.03 17.30
N VAL A 24 8.16 1.12 16.64
CA VAL A 24 8.48 2.50 17.01
C VAL A 24 7.19 3.21 17.42
N TYR A 25 7.17 3.73 18.64
CA TYR A 25 6.07 4.59 19.09
C TYR A 25 6.30 6.01 18.56
N GLY A 26 5.35 6.54 17.81
CA GLY A 26 5.43 7.90 17.27
C GLY A 26 4.50 8.16 16.09
N ASP A 27 4.43 9.42 15.70
CA ASP A 27 3.74 9.85 14.49
C ASP A 27 4.71 9.78 13.29
N ALA A 28 4.39 8.96 12.29
CA ALA A 28 5.20 8.79 11.08
C ALA A 28 5.36 10.09 10.26
N THR A 29 4.55 11.11 10.51
CA THR A 29 4.69 12.44 9.90
C THR A 29 5.71 13.34 10.62
N THR A 30 6.24 12.90 11.76
CA THR A 30 7.25 13.61 12.55
C THR A 30 8.66 13.24 12.08
N PRO A 31 9.54 14.23 11.81
CA PRO A 31 10.94 13.96 11.47
C PRO A 31 11.65 13.08 12.50
N GLY A 32 12.49 12.16 12.05
CA GLY A 32 13.22 11.22 12.91
C GLY A 32 12.50 9.90 13.17
N VAL A 33 11.16 9.85 13.09
CA VAL A 33 10.39 8.63 13.37
C VAL A 33 10.60 7.57 12.28
N LEU A 34 10.61 7.99 11.01
CA LEU A 34 10.87 7.09 9.88
C LEU A 34 12.33 6.60 9.87
N GLU A 35 13.28 7.45 10.25
CA GLU A 35 14.69 7.12 10.39
C GLU A 35 14.90 6.08 11.50
N ALA A 36 14.27 6.28 12.66
CA ALA A 36 14.29 5.32 13.76
C ALA A 36 13.68 3.96 13.37
N ALA A 37 12.75 3.95 12.42
CA ALA A 37 12.18 2.72 11.86
C ALA A 37 13.06 2.06 10.77
N GLY A 38 14.20 2.66 10.42
CA GLY A 38 15.13 2.11 9.43
C GLY A 38 14.70 2.33 7.98
N THR A 39 13.89 3.36 7.70
CA THR A 39 13.34 3.65 6.36
C THR A 39 14.41 3.76 5.27
N ARG A 40 15.63 4.21 5.63
CA ARG A 40 16.80 4.26 4.73
C ARG A 40 17.09 2.94 4.02
N TRP A 41 16.85 1.82 4.70
CA TRP A 41 17.14 0.47 4.20
C TRP A 41 15.86 -0.31 3.84
N ALA A 42 14.69 0.28 4.08
CA ALA A 42 13.42 -0.34 3.79
C ALA A 42 13.19 -0.40 2.27
N ARG A 43 12.66 -1.52 1.81
CA ARG A 43 12.35 -1.74 0.39
C ARG A 43 10.92 -1.36 0.03
N LEU A 44 10.05 -1.29 1.04
CA LEU A 44 8.63 -0.99 0.93
C LEU A 44 8.19 -0.26 2.20
N ILE A 45 7.41 0.81 2.05
CA ILE A 45 6.62 1.39 3.13
C ILE A 45 5.13 1.13 2.86
N VAL A 46 4.43 0.68 3.90
CA VAL A 46 2.98 0.49 3.88
C VAL A 46 2.33 1.54 4.75
N VAL A 47 1.57 2.46 4.14
CA VAL A 47 0.79 3.45 4.87
C VAL A 47 -0.63 2.91 5.03
N ALA A 48 -0.93 2.40 6.22
CA ALA A 48 -2.20 1.74 6.52
C ALA A 48 -3.26 2.68 7.11
N THR A 49 -2.90 3.93 7.38
CA THR A 49 -3.82 5.00 7.78
C THR A 49 -4.46 5.58 6.54
N PRO A 50 -5.78 5.80 6.54
CA PRO A 50 -6.45 6.30 5.35
C PRO A 50 -6.50 7.84 5.27
N GLU A 51 -5.92 8.55 6.24
CA GLU A 51 -5.86 10.00 6.25
C GLU A 51 -4.92 10.54 5.16
N GLY A 52 -5.52 11.11 4.10
CA GLY A 52 -4.81 11.59 2.91
C GLY A 52 -3.66 12.57 3.18
N TYR A 53 -3.86 13.55 4.07
CA TYR A 53 -2.80 14.50 4.42
C TYR A 53 -1.61 13.83 5.12
N GLN A 54 -1.89 12.96 6.11
CA GLN A 54 -0.83 12.24 6.82
C GLN A 54 -0.07 11.33 5.86
N THR A 55 -0.80 10.63 5.00
CA THR A 55 -0.26 9.76 3.96
C THR A 55 0.73 10.49 3.07
N ARG A 56 0.34 11.63 2.48
CA ARG A 56 1.23 12.41 1.61
C ARG A 56 2.50 12.84 2.34
N ARG A 57 2.37 13.32 3.58
CA ARG A 57 3.51 13.73 4.40
C ARG A 57 4.46 12.57 4.72
N VAL A 58 3.93 11.39 5.03
CA VAL A 58 4.74 10.18 5.23
C VAL A 58 5.48 9.81 3.95
N LEU A 59 4.81 9.84 2.79
CA LEU A 59 5.42 9.52 1.50
C LEU A 59 6.55 10.50 1.14
N ASP A 60 6.34 11.80 1.37
CA ASP A 60 7.35 12.82 1.11
C ASP A 60 8.59 12.62 1.98
N LEU A 61 8.41 12.41 3.30
CA LEU A 61 9.51 12.12 4.21
C LEU A 61 10.22 10.81 3.87
N ALA A 62 9.46 9.75 3.57
CA ALA A 62 10.03 8.45 3.22
C ALA A 62 10.91 8.54 1.96
N ARG A 63 10.48 9.28 0.94
CA ARG A 63 11.25 9.50 -0.29
C ARG A 63 12.46 10.40 -0.09
N GLN A 64 12.40 11.35 0.84
CA GLN A 64 13.59 12.14 1.21
C GLN A 64 14.66 11.26 1.86
N ILE A 65 14.25 10.32 2.72
CA ILE A 65 15.15 9.39 3.42
C ILE A 65 15.66 8.30 2.46
N ASN A 66 14.78 7.79 1.60
CA ASN A 66 15.05 6.72 0.66
C ASN A 66 14.30 6.97 -0.67
N PRO A 67 14.94 7.63 -1.65
CA PRO A 67 14.33 7.91 -2.95
C PRO A 67 13.88 6.67 -3.73
N GLY A 68 14.44 5.50 -3.42
CA GLY A 68 14.11 4.22 -4.05
C GLY A 68 13.03 3.43 -3.31
N ILE A 69 12.41 3.94 -2.25
CA ILE A 69 11.42 3.16 -1.49
C ILE A 69 10.15 2.93 -2.31
N ASP A 70 9.71 1.67 -2.40
CA ASP A 70 8.39 1.37 -2.96
C ASP A 70 7.29 1.68 -1.94
N THR A 71 6.07 1.92 -2.40
CA THR A 71 4.99 2.44 -1.57
C THR A 71 3.67 1.72 -1.83
N ALA A 72 3.04 1.26 -0.76
CA ALA A 72 1.67 0.74 -0.78
C ALA A 72 0.83 1.54 0.22
N VAL A 73 -0.28 2.09 -0.23
CA VAL A 73 -1.00 3.12 0.51
C VAL A 73 -2.48 2.81 0.58
N ARG A 74 -3.08 2.96 1.76
CA ARG A 74 -4.52 2.96 1.95
C ARG A 74 -5.08 4.37 1.75
N THR A 75 -6.24 4.48 1.14
CA THR A 75 -7.05 5.71 1.06
C THR A 75 -8.54 5.39 1.25
N HIS A 76 -9.36 6.44 1.34
CA HIS A 76 -10.81 6.41 1.45
C HIS A 76 -11.56 6.85 0.19
N SER A 77 -10.88 7.37 -0.84
CA SER A 77 -11.57 7.93 -2.00
C SER A 77 -10.87 7.63 -3.32
N GLU A 78 -11.68 7.53 -4.37
CA GLU A 78 -11.20 7.30 -5.75
C GLU A 78 -10.38 8.48 -6.27
N ALA A 79 -10.80 9.71 -5.93
CA ALA A 79 -10.06 10.91 -6.28
C ALA A 79 -8.64 10.91 -5.71
N GLU A 80 -8.46 10.36 -4.51
CA GLU A 80 -7.16 10.24 -3.88
C GLU A 80 -6.34 9.07 -4.42
N VAL A 81 -6.95 7.94 -4.79
CA VAL A 81 -6.27 6.87 -5.56
C VAL A 81 -5.61 7.48 -6.79
N ALA A 82 -6.40 8.16 -7.63
CA ALA A 82 -5.89 8.77 -8.86
C ALA A 82 -4.81 9.84 -8.58
N HIS A 83 -4.90 10.57 -7.47
CA HIS A 83 -3.88 11.53 -7.06
C HIS A 83 -2.56 10.85 -6.68
N LEU A 84 -2.61 9.83 -5.81
CA LEU A 84 -1.43 9.09 -5.34
C LEU A 84 -0.74 8.33 -6.47
N GLU A 85 -1.50 7.79 -7.42
CA GLU A 85 -0.96 7.15 -8.62
C GLU A 85 -0.19 8.13 -9.50
N ARG A 86 -0.71 9.34 -9.70
CA ARG A 86 0.02 10.42 -10.41
C ARG A 86 1.30 10.84 -9.70
N GLN A 87 1.36 10.69 -8.37
CA GLN A 87 2.55 10.91 -7.56
C GLN A 87 3.54 9.72 -7.58
N GLY A 88 3.30 8.70 -8.41
CA GLY A 88 4.21 7.57 -8.56
C GLY A 88 4.25 6.65 -7.33
N VAL A 89 3.15 6.56 -6.59
CA VAL A 89 2.99 5.50 -5.57
C VAL A 89 2.96 4.14 -6.26
N GLY A 90 3.52 3.11 -5.61
CA GLY A 90 3.55 1.75 -6.14
C GLY A 90 2.15 1.21 -6.34
N VAL A 91 1.31 1.31 -5.30
CA VAL A 91 -0.13 1.01 -5.33
C VAL A 91 -0.91 1.85 -4.31
N ALA A 92 -2.10 2.33 -4.69
CA ALA A 92 -3.06 2.95 -3.78
C ALA A 92 -4.35 2.11 -3.73
N ILE A 93 -4.83 1.80 -2.53
CA ILE A 93 -5.97 0.92 -2.30
C ILE A 93 -7.03 1.65 -1.49
N MET A 94 -8.25 1.72 -2.03
CA MET A 94 -9.41 2.25 -1.31
C MET A 94 -9.96 1.17 -0.35
N GLY A 95 -9.92 1.45 0.96
CA GLY A 95 -10.32 0.47 1.98
C GLY A 95 -11.78 0.06 1.88
N GLU A 96 -12.68 1.02 1.64
CA GLU A 96 -14.13 0.82 1.54
C GLU A 96 -14.50 -0.05 0.34
N ARG A 97 -13.74 0.08 -0.75
CA ARG A 97 -13.95 -0.72 -1.96
C ARG A 97 -13.55 -2.17 -1.72
N GLU A 98 -12.40 -2.41 -1.09
CA GLU A 98 -12.00 -3.77 -0.71
C GLU A 98 -12.94 -4.41 0.32
N LEU A 99 -13.46 -3.61 1.25
CA LEU A 99 -14.53 -4.03 2.16
C LEU A 99 -15.79 -4.44 1.39
N ALA A 100 -16.24 -3.63 0.42
CA ALA A 100 -17.42 -3.93 -0.39
C ALA A 100 -17.26 -5.25 -1.17
N PHE A 101 -16.07 -5.53 -1.71
CA PHE A 101 -15.79 -6.80 -2.37
C PHE A 101 -15.83 -8.00 -1.41
N GLY A 102 -15.36 -7.84 -0.17
CA GLY A 102 -15.51 -8.86 0.87
C GLY A 102 -16.96 -9.14 1.21
N LEU A 103 -17.79 -8.11 1.33
CA LEU A 103 -19.23 -8.24 1.56
C LEU A 103 -19.94 -8.92 0.38
N MET A 104 -19.55 -8.58 -0.85
CA MET A 104 -20.07 -9.21 -2.06
C MET A 104 -19.72 -10.69 -2.14
N ASP A 105 -18.46 -11.06 -1.85
CA ASP A 105 -18.02 -12.46 -1.79
C ASP A 105 -18.85 -13.26 -0.79
N TYR A 106 -19.02 -12.73 0.43
CA TYR A 106 -19.84 -13.36 1.46
C TYR A 106 -21.30 -13.52 1.01
N ALA A 107 -21.93 -12.44 0.52
CA ALA A 107 -23.32 -12.45 0.11
C ALA A 107 -23.59 -13.48 -1.00
N LEU A 108 -22.72 -13.57 -2.02
CA LEU A 108 -22.88 -14.52 -3.12
C LEU A 108 -22.79 -15.98 -2.65
N ARG A 109 -21.86 -16.29 -1.74
CA ARG A 109 -21.75 -17.63 -1.14
C ARG A 109 -22.95 -17.96 -0.27
N SER A 110 -23.41 -17.01 0.55
CA SER A 110 -24.61 -17.18 1.39
C SER A 110 -25.87 -17.43 0.57
N LEU A 111 -25.94 -16.92 -0.66
CA LEU A 111 -27.03 -17.17 -1.61
C LEU A 111 -26.84 -18.45 -2.45
N GLY A 112 -25.85 -19.28 -2.13
CA GLY A 112 -25.64 -20.59 -2.77
C GLY A 112 -24.83 -20.56 -4.07
N THR A 113 -24.12 -19.46 -4.35
CA THR A 113 -23.22 -19.39 -5.51
C THR A 113 -21.96 -20.21 -5.24
N ALA A 114 -21.59 -21.10 -6.16
CA ALA A 114 -20.35 -21.87 -6.07
C ALA A 114 -19.10 -20.96 -5.94
N ASP A 115 -18.12 -21.38 -5.14
CA ASP A 115 -16.94 -20.59 -4.77
C ASP A 115 -16.15 -20.05 -5.97
N ASP A 116 -15.97 -20.89 -6.99
CA ASP A 116 -15.25 -20.54 -8.22
C ASP A 116 -15.99 -19.46 -9.02
N ARG A 117 -17.32 -19.53 -9.06
CA ARG A 117 -18.17 -18.53 -9.71
C ARG A 117 -18.16 -17.24 -8.91
N THR A 118 -18.32 -17.30 -7.59
CA THR A 118 -18.25 -16.12 -6.71
C THR A 118 -16.93 -15.37 -6.90
N ARG A 119 -15.79 -16.09 -6.83
CA ARG A 119 -14.47 -15.50 -7.02
C ARG A 119 -14.34 -14.82 -8.38
N ARG A 120 -14.83 -15.45 -9.46
CA ARG A 120 -14.81 -14.89 -10.81
C ARG A 120 -15.64 -13.61 -10.92
N VAL A 121 -16.83 -13.59 -10.34
CA VAL A 121 -17.71 -12.40 -10.37
C VAL A 121 -17.06 -11.26 -9.60
N VAL A 122 -16.63 -11.50 -8.35
CA VAL A 122 -15.99 -10.46 -7.52
C VAL A 122 -14.76 -9.91 -8.24
N GLN A 123 -13.88 -10.79 -8.74
CA GLN A 123 -12.68 -10.37 -9.48
C GLN A 123 -13.01 -9.60 -10.76
N GLY A 124 -14.08 -9.97 -11.47
CA GLY A 124 -14.58 -9.21 -12.62
C GLY A 124 -14.94 -7.78 -12.25
N VAL A 125 -15.68 -7.59 -11.15
CA VAL A 125 -16.04 -6.25 -10.66
C VAL A 125 -14.81 -5.48 -10.16
N ARG A 126 -13.86 -6.14 -9.48
CA ARG A 126 -12.60 -5.51 -9.03
C ARG A 126 -11.79 -4.90 -10.18
N VAL A 127 -11.79 -5.57 -11.34
CA VAL A 127 -11.03 -5.16 -12.53
C VAL A 127 -11.80 -4.14 -13.38
N ALA A 128 -13.13 -4.21 -13.41
CA ALA A 128 -13.97 -3.41 -14.31
C ALA A 128 -14.43 -2.04 -13.74
N GLY A 129 -14.36 -1.81 -12.42
CA GLY A 129 -14.80 -0.54 -11.84
C GLY A 129 -13.85 0.62 -12.12
N GLU A 130 -14.39 1.83 -12.36
CA GLU A 130 -13.61 3.08 -12.43
C GLU A 130 -12.77 3.24 -11.14
N GLY A 131 -11.46 3.44 -11.27
CA GLY A 131 -10.52 3.49 -10.16
C GLY A 131 -10.14 2.14 -9.56
N GLY A 132 -10.32 1.03 -10.29
CA GLY A 132 -9.79 -0.26 -9.88
C GLY A 132 -8.31 -0.11 -9.50
N VAL A 133 -7.88 -0.75 -8.41
CA VAL A 133 -6.44 -0.83 -8.03
C VAL A 133 -5.58 -1.37 -9.19
N TYR A 134 -6.24 -2.04 -10.14
CA TYR A 134 -5.72 -2.55 -11.40
C TYR A 134 -6.51 -2.04 -12.61
N GLU A 135 -7.01 -0.80 -12.60
CA GLU A 135 -7.46 -0.15 -13.82
C GLU A 135 -6.22 -0.02 -14.71
N ARG A 136 -5.94 -1.11 -15.42
CA ARG A 136 -4.80 -1.25 -16.29
C ARG A 136 -4.97 -0.14 -17.31
N ARG A 137 -4.02 0.79 -17.36
CA ARG A 137 -3.64 1.35 -18.67
C ARG A 137 -3.39 0.13 -19.55
N HIS A 138 -4.33 -0.15 -20.45
CA HIS A 138 -4.23 -1.26 -21.39
C HIS A 138 -2.82 -1.22 -22.02
N GLY A 139 -1.97 -2.21 -21.71
CA GLY A 139 -0.62 -2.33 -22.24
C GLY A 139 0.54 -2.33 -21.23
N GLU A 140 0.35 -1.95 -19.96
CA GLU A 140 1.44 -2.03 -18.97
C GLU A 140 1.52 -3.44 -18.32
N PRO A 141 2.70 -4.11 -18.33
CA PRO A 141 2.87 -5.41 -17.70
C PRO A 141 2.65 -5.32 -16.19
N SER A 142 2.28 -6.46 -15.57
CA SER A 142 2.21 -6.61 -14.11
C SER A 142 3.45 -5.97 -13.48
N ARG A 143 3.26 -4.93 -12.66
CA ARG A 143 4.34 -4.36 -11.86
C ARG A 143 4.77 -5.45 -10.90
N GLY A 144 5.85 -6.16 -11.27
CA GLY A 144 6.39 -7.29 -10.52
C GLY A 144 6.70 -6.92 -9.07
N ALA A 145 7.24 -7.88 -8.32
CA ALA A 145 7.73 -7.62 -6.97
C ALA A 145 8.61 -6.35 -6.95
N PRO A 146 8.62 -5.55 -5.87
CA PRO A 146 9.36 -4.29 -5.82
C PRO A 146 10.83 -4.40 -6.31
N GLU A 147 11.46 -5.56 -6.09
CA GLU A 147 12.80 -5.96 -6.57
C GLU A 147 12.94 -6.01 -8.10
N LEU A 148 11.86 -6.24 -8.82
CA LEU A 148 11.81 -6.51 -10.26
C LEU A 148 11.43 -5.27 -11.08
N ARG A 149 11.24 -4.12 -10.43
CA ARG A 149 10.92 -2.85 -11.10
C ARG A 149 12.22 -2.10 -11.34
N GLN A 150 12.45 -1.66 -12.58
CA GLN A 150 13.62 -0.83 -12.90
C GLN A 150 13.58 0.46 -12.07
N HIS A 151 14.56 0.63 -11.19
CA HIS A 151 14.75 1.88 -10.47
C HIS A 151 15.22 2.96 -11.46
N ARG A 152 14.55 4.11 -11.42
CA ARG A 152 14.90 5.31 -12.20
C ARG A 152 16.26 5.84 -11.71
N GLY A 153 17.34 5.24 -12.20
CA GLY A 153 18.72 5.50 -11.76
C GLY A 153 19.78 4.69 -12.51
N GLU A 154 19.41 3.62 -13.20
CA GLU A 154 20.33 2.90 -14.11
C GLU A 154 20.33 3.59 -15.47
N ALA A 155 21.27 4.51 -15.67
CA ALA A 155 21.66 4.89 -17.02
C ALA A 155 22.31 3.65 -17.69
N PRO A 156 21.99 3.33 -18.95
CA PRO A 156 22.66 2.24 -19.66
C PRO A 156 24.17 2.50 -19.70
N PRO A 157 25.01 1.45 -19.63
CA PRO A 157 26.45 1.62 -19.74
C PRO A 157 26.78 2.27 -21.09
N PRO A 158 27.75 3.22 -21.13
CA PRO A 158 28.19 3.79 -22.39
C PRO A 158 28.85 2.70 -23.25
N ASP A 159 28.51 2.72 -24.54
CA ASP A 159 29.16 1.92 -25.59
C ASP A 159 30.68 2.17 -25.66
#